data_AF-G2E3D3-F1
#
_entry.id   AF-G2E3D3-F1
#
_cell.length_a   1.000
_cell.length_b   1.000
_cell.length_c   1.000
_cell.angle_alpha   90.00
_cell.angle_beta   90.00
_cell.angle_gamma   90.00
#
_symmetry.space_group_name_H-M   'P 1'
#
loop_
_entity.id
_entity.type
_entity.pdbx_description
1 polymer ?
#
loop_
_entity_poly.entity_id
_entity_poly.type
_entity_poly.pdbx_seq_one_letter_code
_entity_poly.pdbx_strand_id
1 'polypeptide(L)'
;MIRFQILREFSFMTEHPRSLRLAAVGATVPAMVALMLALAPMMPARAASDGRAPIVLPAEDRDHLLEQMRDYLVYSSSTLGALAEHDMAKVQGLAEAVRPPLVRAKMLAGDGAPASAEQSSGPLLPGQNPARFQRMRSNLPQPFRLMMLQMRQGIAEIASDAVAVSDPMHTLGQLSRVQQVCIACHATYRLETKDGS
;
A
#
# COMPACT_ATOMS: atom_id res chain seq x y z
N MET A 1 -62.49 -0.50 24.46
CA MET A 1 -63.95 -0.36 24.20
C MET A 1 -64.07 0.86 23.29
N ILE A 2 -64.46 0.84 22.01
CA ILE A 2 -65.52 0.11 21.29
C ILE A 2 -65.07 -0.10 19.82
N ARG A 3 -65.56 -1.19 19.25
CA ARG A 3 -65.38 -1.78 17.91
C ARG A 3 -66.53 -1.33 17.01
N PHE A 4 -66.37 -1.10 15.70
CA PHE A 4 -67.38 -1.46 14.68
C PHE A 4 -66.81 -1.38 13.24
N GLN A 5 -66.93 -2.50 12.53
CA GLN A 5 -66.76 -2.67 11.08
C GLN A 5 -67.93 -1.99 10.32
N ILE A 6 -67.79 -1.78 9.00
CA ILE A 6 -68.76 -2.24 7.98
C ILE A 6 -68.17 -2.15 6.56
N LEU A 7 -68.55 -3.13 5.74
CA LEU A 7 -68.10 -3.54 4.40
C LEU A 7 -68.87 -2.89 3.22
N ARG A 8 -68.24 -2.95 2.02
CA ARG A 8 -68.76 -3.20 0.64
C ARG A 8 -69.68 -2.17 -0.05
N GLU A 9 -69.36 -1.85 -1.32
CA GLU A 9 -69.97 -2.31 -2.61
C GLU A 9 -69.12 -1.75 -3.79
N PHE A 10 -68.58 -2.55 -4.74
CA PHE A 10 -69.17 -3.03 -6.02
C PHE A 10 -69.84 -1.89 -6.85
N SER A 11 -69.66 -1.66 -8.15
CA SER A 11 -68.93 -2.32 -9.25
C SER A 11 -69.05 -1.44 -10.52
N PHE A 12 -68.13 -1.64 -11.48
CA PHE A 12 -68.24 -1.42 -12.94
C PHE A 12 -68.62 -0.04 -13.52
N MET A 13 -67.77 0.46 -14.44
CA MET A 13 -67.99 0.42 -15.90
C MET A 13 -67.33 1.65 -16.57
N THR A 14 -66.37 1.43 -17.47
CA THR A 14 -66.36 1.87 -18.89
C THR A 14 -64.95 1.74 -19.47
N GLU A 15 -64.87 1.01 -20.58
CA GLU A 15 -63.70 0.77 -21.42
C GLU A 15 -63.27 2.01 -22.21
N HIS A 16 -62.01 2.04 -22.71
CA HIS A 16 -61.52 2.56 -24.01
C HIS A 16 -59.99 2.82 -23.99
N PRO A 17 -59.28 2.92 -25.14
CA PRO A 17 -58.70 1.77 -25.84
C PRO A 17 -57.16 1.85 -25.96
N ARG A 18 -56.56 0.70 -26.24
CA ARG A 18 -55.16 0.56 -26.67
C ARG A 18 -54.97 1.18 -28.06
N SER A 19 -53.98 2.06 -28.21
CA SER A 19 -52.99 1.99 -29.30
C SER A 19 -52.05 3.21 -29.29
N LEU A 20 -51.05 3.20 -28.40
CA LEU A 20 -49.87 4.03 -28.62
C LEU A 20 -48.99 3.32 -29.65
N ARG A 21 -48.99 3.83 -30.89
CA ARG A 21 -48.05 3.40 -31.93
C ARG A 21 -46.63 3.79 -31.47
N LEU A 22 -45.83 2.80 -31.10
CA LEU A 22 -44.39 2.95 -30.86
C LEU A 22 -43.74 3.32 -32.22
N ALA A 23 -43.50 4.60 -32.44
CA ALA A 23 -42.65 5.04 -33.54
C ALA A 23 -41.21 4.60 -33.26
N ALA A 24 -40.57 4.02 -34.26
CA ALA A 24 -39.24 3.45 -34.22
C ALA A 24 -38.17 4.53 -33.92
N VAL A 25 -37.84 4.74 -32.65
CA VAL A 25 -36.61 5.42 -32.16
C VAL A 25 -35.62 4.35 -31.71
N GLY A 26 -35.39 3.33 -32.54
CA GLY A 26 -34.56 2.16 -32.20
C GLY A 26 -33.20 2.12 -32.91
N ALA A 27 -32.98 2.98 -33.92
CA ALA A 27 -31.86 2.83 -34.85
C ALA A 27 -30.69 3.82 -34.66
N THR A 28 -30.83 4.88 -33.84
CA THR A 28 -29.80 5.93 -33.71
C THR A 28 -28.77 5.65 -32.61
N VAL A 29 -29.19 5.05 -31.50
CA VAL A 29 -28.31 4.66 -30.39
C VAL A 29 -27.25 3.63 -30.81
N PRO A 30 -27.56 2.53 -31.52
CA PRO A 30 -26.54 1.56 -31.91
C PRO A 30 -25.53 2.14 -32.92
N ALA A 31 -25.94 3.07 -33.79
CA ALA A 31 -25.05 3.71 -34.75
C ALA A 31 -24.06 4.67 -34.09
N MET A 32 -24.48 5.44 -33.08
CA MET A 32 -23.57 6.29 -32.30
C MET A 32 -22.60 5.48 -31.46
N VAL A 33 -23.05 4.36 -30.86
CA VAL A 33 -22.19 3.46 -30.10
C VAL A 33 -21.17 2.80 -31.02
N ALA A 34 -21.59 2.29 -32.18
CA ALA A 34 -20.67 1.72 -33.18
C ALA A 34 -19.64 2.74 -33.68
N LEU A 35 -20.06 4.00 -33.89
CA LEU A 35 -19.17 5.09 -34.28
C LEU A 35 -18.17 5.42 -33.16
N MET A 36 -18.61 5.55 -31.90
CA MET A 36 -17.74 5.76 -30.74
C MET A 36 -16.73 4.61 -30.55
N LEU A 37 -17.15 3.35 -30.72
CA LEU A 37 -16.26 2.19 -30.68
C LEU A 37 -15.28 2.14 -31.85
N ALA A 38 -15.68 2.60 -33.04
CA ALA A 38 -14.81 2.68 -34.22
C ALA A 38 -13.78 3.81 -34.11
N LEU A 39 -14.06 4.88 -33.36
CA LEU A 39 -13.17 6.02 -33.14
C LEU A 39 -12.24 5.88 -31.91
N ALA A 40 -12.54 4.97 -30.97
CA ALA A 40 -11.73 4.72 -29.78
C ALA A 40 -10.27 4.22 -30.00
N PRO A 41 -9.96 3.34 -30.98
CA PRO A 41 -8.59 2.79 -31.10
C PRO A 41 -7.56 3.79 -31.66
N MET A 42 -7.99 4.96 -32.14
CA MET A 42 -7.11 5.96 -32.75
C MET A 42 -6.58 6.99 -31.73
N MET A 43 -7.12 7.04 -30.51
CA MET A 43 -6.61 7.93 -29.47
C MET A 43 -5.39 7.28 -28.80
N PRO A 44 -4.18 7.86 -28.89
CA PRO A 44 -3.07 7.39 -28.08
C PRO A 44 -3.45 7.58 -26.61
N ALA A 45 -3.42 6.50 -25.84
CA ALA A 45 -3.53 6.59 -24.40
C ALA A 45 -2.41 7.50 -23.90
N ARG A 46 -2.74 8.71 -23.47
CA ARG A 46 -1.77 9.60 -22.84
C ARG A 46 -1.36 8.92 -21.54
N ALA A 47 -0.13 8.41 -21.49
CA ALA A 47 0.45 7.90 -20.26
C ALA A 47 0.27 8.98 -19.19
N ALA A 48 -0.47 8.67 -18.13
CA ALA A 48 -0.59 9.56 -17.01
C ALA A 48 0.82 9.78 -16.46
N SER A 49 1.26 11.04 -16.37
CA SER A 49 2.56 11.34 -15.78
C SER A 49 2.53 10.95 -14.31
N ASP A 50 3.45 10.09 -13.89
CA ASP A 50 3.64 9.76 -12.49
C ASP A 50 4.13 11.01 -11.74
N GLY A 51 3.30 11.54 -10.84
CA GLY A 51 3.60 12.76 -10.07
C GLY A 51 4.57 12.55 -8.89
N ARG A 52 5.00 11.31 -8.63
CA ARG A 52 5.90 10.99 -7.51
C ARG A 52 7.31 11.51 -7.74
N ALA A 53 8.02 11.84 -6.66
CA ALA A 53 9.42 12.22 -6.73
C ALA A 53 10.31 11.01 -7.12
N PRO A 54 11.10 11.09 -8.19
CA PRO A 54 12.03 10.02 -8.56
C PRO A 54 13.23 9.98 -7.60
N ILE A 55 13.59 8.78 -7.18
CA ILE A 55 14.85 8.48 -6.49
C ILE A 55 15.68 7.61 -7.41
N VAL A 56 16.75 8.19 -7.96
CA VAL A 56 17.62 7.54 -8.93
C VAL A 56 18.76 6.81 -8.21
N LEU A 57 18.86 5.50 -8.43
CA LEU A 57 19.81 4.61 -7.75
C LEU A 57 20.60 3.75 -8.75
N PRO A 58 21.79 3.25 -8.37
CA PRO A 58 22.37 2.08 -9.01
C PRO A 58 21.38 0.89 -8.97
N ALA A 59 21.34 0.08 -10.02
CA ALA A 59 20.39 -1.03 -10.14
C ALA A 59 20.47 -1.97 -8.92
N GLU A 60 21.67 -2.30 -8.47
CA GLU A 60 21.87 -3.20 -7.34
C GLU A 60 21.39 -2.62 -6.00
N ASP A 61 21.35 -1.30 -5.85
CA ASP A 61 20.85 -0.62 -4.65
C ASP A 61 19.33 -0.50 -4.69
N ARG A 62 18.76 -0.22 -5.87
CA ARG A 62 17.31 -0.25 -6.11
C ARG A 62 16.75 -1.63 -5.83
N ASP A 63 17.38 -2.66 -6.37
CA ASP A 63 16.91 -4.04 -6.23
C ASP A 63 16.98 -4.51 -4.77
N HIS A 64 18.05 -4.13 -4.05
CA HIS A 64 18.14 -4.37 -2.61
C HIS A 64 17.00 -3.70 -1.82
N LEU A 65 16.64 -2.45 -2.15
CA LEU A 65 15.50 -1.79 -1.51
C LEU A 65 14.18 -2.51 -1.80
N LEU A 66 13.94 -2.88 -3.06
CA LEU A 66 12.72 -3.58 -3.46
C LEU A 66 12.62 -4.97 -2.83
N GLU A 67 13.74 -5.68 -2.69
CA GLU A 67 13.82 -6.94 -1.96
C GLU A 67 13.40 -6.75 -0.50
N GLN A 68 13.99 -5.78 0.21
CA GLN A 68 13.58 -5.51 1.59
C GLN A 68 12.12 -5.10 1.71
N MET A 69 11.59 -4.31 0.77
CA MET A 69 10.17 -3.96 0.74
C MET A 69 9.27 -5.19 0.57
N ARG A 70 9.67 -6.18 -0.25
CA ARG A 70 8.95 -7.45 -0.40
C ARG A 70 8.94 -8.26 0.89
N ASP A 71 10.07 -8.35 1.58
CA ASP A 71 10.16 -9.05 2.87
C ASP A 71 9.22 -8.43 3.90
N TYR A 72 9.16 -7.09 3.95
CA TYR A 72 8.24 -6.39 4.85
C TYR A 72 6.77 -6.57 4.48
N LEU A 73 6.45 -6.68 3.19
CA LEU A 73 5.09 -6.98 2.75
C LEU A 73 4.68 -8.40 3.18
N VAL A 74 5.58 -9.38 3.05
CA VAL A 74 5.35 -10.75 3.52
C VAL A 74 5.14 -10.80 5.03
N TYR A 75 5.97 -10.09 5.80
CA TYR A 75 5.79 -9.95 7.25
C TYR A 75 4.42 -9.32 7.58
N SER A 76 4.05 -8.23 6.92
CA SER A 76 2.80 -7.52 7.18
C SER A 76 1.58 -8.39 6.91
N SER A 77 1.54 -9.09 5.78
CA SER A 77 0.41 -9.96 5.44
C SER A 77 0.32 -11.19 6.35
N SER A 78 1.46 -11.80 6.68
CA SER A 78 1.51 -12.97 7.59
C SER A 78 1.06 -12.59 9.00
N THR A 79 1.49 -11.42 9.48
CA THR A 79 1.10 -10.89 10.80
C THR A 79 -0.38 -10.59 10.83
N LEU A 80 -0.93 -9.95 9.79
CA LEU A 80 -2.37 -9.69 9.68
C LEU A 80 -3.19 -10.99 9.71
N GLY A 81 -2.73 -12.03 9.00
CA GLY A 81 -3.37 -13.35 9.03
C GLY A 81 -3.37 -13.97 10.42
N ALA A 82 -2.23 -13.95 11.12
CA ALA A 82 -2.14 -14.45 12.49
C ALA A 82 -3.03 -13.65 13.48
N LEU A 83 -3.09 -12.32 13.32
CA LEU A 83 -3.98 -11.46 14.12
C LEU A 83 -5.46 -11.77 13.89
N ALA A 84 -5.87 -12.04 12.65
CA ALA A 84 -7.24 -12.43 12.33
C ALA A 84 -7.64 -13.77 12.98
N GLU A 85 -6.66 -14.66 13.19
CA GLU A 85 -6.82 -15.93 13.91
C GLU A 85 -6.65 -15.77 15.44
N HIS A 86 -6.36 -14.57 15.94
CA HIS A 86 -5.96 -14.30 17.32
C HIS A 86 -4.74 -15.14 17.80
N ASP A 87 -3.88 -15.59 16.87
CA ASP A 87 -2.72 -16.42 17.15
C ASP A 87 -1.48 -15.57 17.48
N MET A 88 -1.37 -15.15 18.74
CA MET A 88 -0.24 -14.34 19.20
C MET A 88 1.09 -15.12 19.24
N ALA A 89 1.06 -16.46 19.33
CA ALA A 89 2.28 -17.25 19.29
C ALA A 89 2.93 -17.19 17.89
N LYS A 90 2.10 -17.27 16.84
CA LYS A 90 2.56 -17.08 15.46
C LYS A 90 3.02 -15.64 15.21
N VAL A 91 2.34 -14.63 15.76
CA VAL A 91 2.81 -13.23 15.71
C VAL A 91 4.20 -13.09 16.33
N GLN A 92 4.44 -13.68 17.50
CA GLN A 92 5.76 -13.67 18.15
C GLN A 92 6.84 -14.33 17.30
N GLY A 93 6.55 -15.49 16.69
CA GLY A 93 7.47 -16.17 15.79
C GLY A 93 7.83 -15.33 14.55
N LEU A 94 6.84 -14.69 13.94
CA LEU A 94 7.04 -13.76 12.81
C LEU A 94 7.86 -12.53 13.22
N ALA A 95 7.57 -11.97 14.39
CA ALA A 95 8.28 -10.84 14.98
C ALA A 95 9.77 -11.13 15.23
N GLU A 96 10.07 -12.31 15.77
CA GLU A 96 11.46 -12.74 16.00
C GLU A 96 12.22 -12.85 14.68
N ALA A 97 11.61 -13.44 13.66
CA ALA A 97 12.24 -13.67 12.36
C ALA A 97 12.59 -12.37 11.61
N VAL A 98 11.79 -11.31 11.78
CA VAL A 98 11.95 -10.06 11.00
C VAL A 98 12.85 -9.01 11.68
N ARG A 99 13.15 -9.16 12.98
CA ARG A 99 13.70 -8.10 13.85
C ARG A 99 14.75 -7.23 13.13
N PRO A 100 14.39 -5.99 12.73
CA PRO A 100 15.24 -5.20 11.86
C PRO A 100 16.43 -4.60 12.63
N PRO A 101 17.64 -4.56 12.04
CA PRO A 101 18.80 -3.95 12.68
C PRO A 101 18.66 -2.42 12.73
N LEU A 102 18.18 -1.88 13.87
CA LEU A 102 17.89 -0.46 14.01
C LEU A 102 19.13 0.45 14.03
N VAL A 103 20.28 -0.05 14.51
CA VAL A 103 21.51 0.75 14.61
C VAL A 103 21.89 1.34 13.24
N ARG A 104 21.92 0.49 12.21
CA ARG A 104 22.24 0.91 10.84
C ARG A 104 21.15 1.77 10.21
N ALA A 105 19.88 1.47 10.48
CA ALA A 105 18.77 2.29 10.00
C ALA A 105 18.83 3.72 10.57
N LYS A 106 19.15 3.87 11.86
CA LYS A 106 19.35 5.17 12.52
C LYS A 106 20.52 5.95 11.92
N MET A 107 21.67 5.28 11.71
CA MET A 107 22.82 5.90 11.04
C MET A 107 22.48 6.37 9.61
N LEU A 108 21.69 5.59 8.87
CA LEU A 108 21.25 5.98 7.53
C LEU A 108 20.32 7.21 7.57
N ALA A 109 19.38 7.26 8.51
CA ALA A 109 18.40 8.34 8.64
C ALA A 109 18.98 9.68 9.15
N GLY A 110 20.09 9.63 9.90
CA GLY A 110 20.76 10.81 10.45
C GLY A 110 21.06 11.91 9.43
N ASP A 111 21.08 13.14 9.91
CA ASP A 111 21.16 14.42 9.20
C ASP A 111 22.47 14.70 8.48
N GLY A 112 23.62 14.24 8.96
CA GLY A 112 24.84 14.66 8.26
C GLY A 112 26.17 14.36 8.89
N ALA A 113 26.25 13.86 10.13
CA ALA A 113 27.54 13.40 10.62
C ALA A 113 28.06 12.34 9.63
N PRO A 114 29.26 12.48 9.04
CA PRO A 114 29.87 11.33 8.41
C PRO A 114 29.82 10.23 9.47
N ALA A 115 29.47 9.01 9.08
CA ALA A 115 30.11 7.90 9.76
C ALA A 115 31.60 8.19 9.55
N SER A 116 32.26 8.81 10.54
CA SER A 116 33.70 8.99 10.51
C SER A 116 34.21 7.61 10.13
N ALA A 117 34.99 7.51 9.06
CA ALA A 117 35.48 6.24 8.54
C ALA A 117 36.16 5.38 9.64
N GLU A 118 36.48 5.97 10.79
CA GLU A 118 37.00 5.35 12.00
C GLU A 118 35.99 4.70 12.96
N GLN A 119 34.68 4.94 12.86
CA GLN A 119 33.71 4.35 13.82
C GLN A 119 33.10 3.02 13.35
N SER A 120 33.48 2.53 12.16
CA SER A 120 33.28 1.14 11.75
C SER A 120 34.49 0.25 12.09
N SER A 121 35.18 0.51 13.21
CA SER A 121 36.30 -0.32 13.68
C SER A 121 35.86 -1.63 14.35
N GLY A 122 34.56 -1.93 14.36
CA GLY A 122 34.05 -3.26 14.71
C GLY A 122 34.18 -4.24 13.54
N PRO A 123 34.32 -5.56 13.78
CA PRO A 123 34.36 -6.55 12.71
C PRO A 123 33.17 -6.39 11.75
N LEU A 124 33.44 -6.42 10.44
CA LEU A 124 32.36 -6.48 9.46
C LEU A 124 31.58 -7.79 9.65
N LEU A 125 30.37 -7.69 10.21
CA LEU A 125 29.34 -8.71 10.10
C LEU A 125 29.12 -9.12 8.62
N PRO A 126 28.85 -10.40 8.34
CA PRO A 126 28.49 -10.88 7.00
C PRO A 126 27.37 -10.04 6.37
N GLY A 127 27.51 -9.66 5.10
CA GLY A 127 26.54 -8.85 4.37
C GLY A 127 26.72 -7.33 4.49
N GLN A 128 27.72 -6.84 5.24
CA GLN A 128 28.03 -5.40 5.27
C GLN A 128 28.85 -4.97 4.06
N ASN A 129 28.23 -4.17 3.18
CA ASN A 129 28.93 -3.46 2.09
C ASN A 129 29.03 -1.95 2.45
N PRO A 130 30.22 -1.44 2.85
CA PRO A 130 30.39 -0.03 3.21
C PRO A 130 30.17 0.92 2.02
N ALA A 131 30.46 0.49 0.80
CA ALA A 131 30.18 1.27 -0.41
C ALA A 131 28.66 1.43 -0.62
N ARG A 132 27.88 0.36 -0.43
CA ARG A 132 26.40 0.44 -0.48
C ARG A 132 25.86 1.43 0.55
N PHE A 133 26.36 1.42 1.79
CA PHE A 133 25.92 2.36 2.82
C PHE A 133 26.08 3.82 2.38
N GLN A 134 27.26 4.15 1.86
CA GLN A 134 27.58 5.51 1.42
C GLN A 134 26.74 5.93 0.22
N ARG A 135 26.54 5.03 -0.76
CA ARG A 135 25.64 5.28 -1.91
C ARG A 135 24.20 5.47 -1.47
N MET A 136 23.70 4.67 -0.54
CA MET A 136 22.35 4.83 0.00
C MET A 136 22.19 6.13 0.79
N ARG A 137 23.19 6.54 1.57
CA ARG A 137 23.17 7.79 2.33
C ARG A 137 23.18 9.02 1.40
N SER A 138 23.90 8.95 0.29
CA SER A 138 24.04 10.05 -0.69
C SER A 138 22.86 10.13 -1.67
N ASN A 139 22.39 9.01 -2.19
CA ASN A 139 21.34 8.99 -3.23
C ASN A 139 19.91 9.05 -2.68
N LEU A 140 19.69 8.64 -1.43
CA LEU A 140 18.34 8.70 -0.83
C LEU A 140 18.10 10.04 -0.15
N PRO A 141 17.00 10.75 -0.44
CA PRO A 141 16.60 11.94 0.30
C PRO A 141 16.42 11.66 1.79
N GLN A 142 16.78 12.60 2.65
CA GLN A 142 16.62 12.42 4.10
C GLN A 142 15.19 12.07 4.52
N PRO A 143 14.11 12.72 4.00
CA PRO A 143 12.75 12.34 4.37
C PRO A 143 12.42 10.88 4.02
N PHE A 144 12.95 10.35 2.92
CA PHE A 144 12.82 8.93 2.58
C PHE A 144 13.53 8.04 3.60
N ARG A 145 14.76 8.39 4.01
CA ARG A 145 15.53 7.64 5.03
C ARG A 145 14.85 7.64 6.40
N LEU A 146 14.19 8.75 6.77
CA LEU A 146 13.40 8.85 8.00
C LEU A 146 12.16 7.95 7.96
N MET A 147 11.42 7.91 6.84
CA MET A 147 10.29 6.99 6.70
C MET A 147 10.73 5.51 6.74
N MET A 148 11.83 5.17 6.07
CA MET A 148 12.40 3.81 6.18
C MET A 148 12.74 3.45 7.62
N LEU A 149 13.30 4.38 8.40
CA LEU A 149 13.58 4.18 9.81
C LEU A 149 12.29 3.99 10.62
N GLN A 150 11.28 4.85 10.40
CA GLN A 150 9.99 4.77 11.07
C GLN A 150 9.32 3.41 10.87
N MET A 151 9.33 2.89 9.64
CA MET A 151 8.81 1.56 9.33
C MET A 151 9.54 0.46 10.12
N ARG A 152 10.88 0.47 10.10
CA ARG A 152 11.69 -0.52 10.84
C ARG A 152 11.50 -0.42 12.35
N GLN A 153 11.35 0.79 12.88
CA GLN A 153 11.05 1.01 14.30
C GLN A 153 9.69 0.44 14.68
N GLY A 154 8.65 0.70 13.90
CA GLY A 154 7.32 0.14 14.17
C GLY A 154 7.30 -1.39 14.14
N ILE A 155 8.05 -2.01 13.22
CA ILE A 155 8.20 -3.48 13.20
C ILE A 155 8.95 -3.99 14.44
N ALA A 156 10.03 -3.31 14.85
CA ALA A 156 10.76 -3.68 16.06
C ALA A 156 9.90 -3.50 17.33
N GLU A 157 9.03 -2.49 17.35
CA GLU A 157 8.07 -2.25 18.44
C GLU A 157 7.02 -3.36 18.50
N ILE A 158 6.44 -3.76 17.36
CA ILE A 158 5.55 -4.93 17.29
C ILE A 158 6.28 -6.16 17.84
N ALA A 159 7.55 -6.36 17.48
CA ALA A 159 8.28 -7.52 17.94
C ALA A 159 8.54 -7.54 19.44
N SER A 160 8.78 -6.38 20.04
CA SER A 160 8.88 -6.23 21.50
C SER A 160 7.54 -6.49 22.18
N ASP A 161 6.48 -5.87 21.68
CA ASP A 161 5.17 -5.86 22.33
C ASP A 161 4.37 -7.15 22.10
N ALA A 162 4.62 -7.87 21.01
CA ALA A 162 4.06 -9.20 20.80
C ALA A 162 4.41 -10.16 21.95
N VAL A 163 5.58 -9.99 22.57
CA VAL A 163 6.03 -10.75 23.74
C VAL A 163 5.58 -10.09 25.04
N ALA A 164 5.79 -8.78 25.18
CA ALA A 164 5.57 -8.09 26.46
C ALA A 164 4.08 -7.82 26.76
N VAL A 165 3.28 -7.52 25.75
CA VAL A 165 1.86 -7.15 25.86
C VAL A 165 0.97 -8.31 25.41
N SER A 166 1.31 -8.97 24.30
CA SER A 166 0.60 -10.13 23.75
C SER A 166 -0.91 -9.91 23.51
N ASP A 167 -1.28 -8.70 23.08
CA ASP A 167 -2.67 -8.33 22.75
C ASP A 167 -2.86 -8.16 21.22
N PRO A 168 -3.73 -8.95 20.57
CA PRO A 168 -4.01 -8.84 19.15
C PRO A 168 -4.49 -7.45 18.71
N MET A 169 -5.31 -6.76 19.50
CA MET A 169 -5.84 -5.45 19.10
C MET A 169 -4.78 -4.36 19.18
N HIS A 170 -3.93 -4.40 20.21
CA HIS A 170 -2.75 -3.55 20.30
C HIS A 170 -1.82 -3.75 19.10
N THR A 171 -1.47 -5.01 18.79
CA THR A 171 -0.59 -5.32 17.68
C THR A 171 -1.21 -4.99 16.31
N LEU A 172 -2.52 -5.16 16.14
CA LEU A 172 -3.23 -4.71 14.93
C LEU A 172 -3.12 -3.20 14.74
N GLY A 173 -3.28 -2.43 15.81
CA GLY A 173 -3.09 -0.98 15.79
C GLY A 173 -1.66 -0.58 15.41
N GLN A 174 -0.65 -1.28 15.93
CA GLN A 174 0.75 -1.08 15.54
C GLN A 174 0.99 -1.41 14.07
N LEU A 175 0.47 -2.55 13.60
CA LEU A 175 0.60 -2.98 12.21
C LEU A 175 -0.07 -2.00 11.24
N SER A 176 -1.22 -1.43 11.60
CA SER A 176 -1.88 -0.37 10.83
C SER A 176 -0.97 0.87 10.70
N ARG A 177 -0.32 1.32 11.78
CA ARG A 177 0.64 2.44 11.74
C ARG A 177 1.83 2.16 10.84
N VAL A 178 2.36 0.94 10.85
CA VAL A 178 3.46 0.52 9.94
C VAL A 178 3.01 0.58 8.48
N GLN A 179 1.84 0.03 8.14
CA GLN A 179 1.30 0.05 6.79
C GLN A 179 1.06 1.47 6.26
N GLN A 180 0.71 2.41 7.14
CA GLN A 180 0.55 3.81 6.75
C GLN A 180 1.85 4.46 6.25
N VAL A 181 3.02 3.98 6.72
CA VAL A 181 4.32 4.40 6.19
C VAL A 181 4.52 3.92 4.75
N CYS A 182 4.12 2.69 4.43
CA CYS A 182 4.17 2.15 3.08
C CYS A 182 3.35 3.04 2.12
N ILE A 183 2.11 3.38 2.52
CA ILE A 183 1.22 4.25 1.74
C ILE A 183 1.85 5.62 1.51
N ALA A 184 2.33 6.27 2.59
CA ALA A 184 2.93 7.61 2.48
C ALA A 184 4.19 7.62 1.59
N CYS A 185 5.05 6.60 1.73
CA CYS A 185 6.25 6.47 0.92
C CYS A 185 5.90 6.24 -0.56
N HIS A 186 4.98 5.33 -0.86
CA HIS A 186 4.58 5.01 -2.24
C HIS A 186 3.74 6.09 -2.91
N ALA A 187 3.08 6.96 -2.14
CA ALA A 187 2.42 8.16 -2.66
C ALA A 187 3.40 9.28 -2.99
N THR A 188 4.59 9.28 -2.37
CA THR A 188 5.57 10.36 -2.51
C THR A 188 6.69 10.01 -3.48
N TYR A 189 7.17 8.77 -3.46
CA TYR A 189 8.40 8.37 -4.14
C TYR A 189 8.21 7.23 -5.13
N ARG A 190 9.03 7.25 -6.18
CA ARG A 190 9.26 6.11 -7.06
C ARG A 190 10.76 5.86 -7.18
N LEU A 191 11.15 4.60 -7.28
CA LEU A 191 12.55 4.23 -7.44
C LEU A 191 12.86 4.02 -8.93
N GLU A 192 13.92 4.65 -9.41
CA GLU A 192 14.40 4.56 -10.79
C GLU A 192 15.86 4.09 -10.79
N THR A 193 16.29 3.51 -11.90
CA THR A 193 17.70 3.21 -12.14
C THR A 193 18.36 4.32 -12.93
N LYS A 194 19.67 4.53 -12.73
CA LYS A 194 20.46 5.49 -13.54
C LYS A 194 20.42 5.19 -15.04
N ASP A 195 20.19 3.94 -15.42
CA ASP A 195 20.27 3.49 -16.81
C ASP A 195 18.93 3.63 -17.57
N GLY A 196 17.88 4.14 -16.91
CA GLY A 196 16.57 4.37 -17.50
C GLY A 196 15.79 3.07 -17.74
N SER A 197 14.76 2.84 -16.93
CA SER A 197 13.65 1.94 -17.23
C SER A 197 12.36 2.53 -16.71
#